data_AF-A0A2W0BIT8-F1
#
_entry.id   AF-A0A2W0BIT8-F1
#
_cell.length_a   1.000
_cell.length_b   1.000
_cell.length_c   1.000
_cell.angle_alpha   90.00
_cell.angle_beta   90.00
_cell.angle_gamma   90.00
#
_symmetry.space_group_name_H-M   'P 1'
#
loop_
_entity.id
_entity.type
_entity.pdbx_description
1 polymer ?
#
loop_
_entity_poly.entity_id
_entity_poly.type
_entity_poly.pdbx_seq_one_letter_code
_entity_poly.pdbx_strand_id
1 'polypeptide(L)' 'QAGIFTRDAKLLFNAYEELEVGGLIAGDVPAFRIDHMPYGGIKDSGLGREGLRYAIEEMTEPKLLVMNLR' A
#
# COMPACT_ATOMS: atom_id res chain seq x y z
N GLN A 1 -0.09 -7.48 -5.86
CA GLN A 1 0.49 -8.17 -4.68
C GLN A 1 1.44 -9.24 -5.15
N ALA A 2 2.49 -9.50 -4.39
CA ALA A 2 3.38 -10.65 -4.59
C ALA A 2 3.74 -11.27 -3.23
N GLY A 3 4.06 -12.57 -3.22
CA GLY A 3 4.56 -13.28 -2.05
C GLY A 3 5.94 -13.86 -2.34
N ILE A 4 6.85 -13.82 -1.37
CA ILE A 4 8.22 -14.36 -1.50
C ILE A 4 8.59 -15.19 -0.27
N PHE A 5 9.06 -16.41 -0.52
CA PHE A 5 9.54 -17.32 0.52
C PHE A 5 11.06 -17.44 0.42
N THR A 6 11.79 -16.74 1.28
CA THR A 6 13.25 -16.82 1.35
C THR A 6 13.76 -16.43 2.73
N ARG A 7 14.98 -16.84 3.07
CA ARG A 7 15.74 -16.37 4.23
C ARG A 7 16.86 -15.41 3.85
N ASP A 8 17.07 -15.17 2.56
CA ASP A 8 18.07 -14.23 2.05
C ASP A 8 17.51 -12.81 2.06
N ALA A 9 18.03 -11.99 2.97
CA ALA A 9 17.64 -10.58 3.09
C ALA A 9 17.97 -9.77 1.83
N LYS A 10 19.07 -10.07 1.13
CA LYS A 10 19.42 -9.34 -0.10
C LYS A 10 18.39 -9.60 -1.19
N LEU A 11 17.96 -10.85 -1.33
CA LEU A 11 16.90 -11.21 -2.28
C LEU A 11 15.57 -10.54 -1.91
N LEU A 12 15.23 -10.44 -0.62
CA LEU A 12 14.02 -9.74 -0.17
C LEU A 12 14.05 -8.26 -0.56
N PHE A 13 15.14 -7.55 -0.30
CA PHE A 13 15.27 -6.14 -0.67
C PHE A 13 15.27 -5.93 -2.18
N ASN A 14 16.00 -6.76 -2.93
CA ASN A 14 15.96 -6.70 -4.39
C ASN A 14 14.54 -6.93 -4.93
N ALA A 15 13.81 -7.92 -4.40
CA ALA A 15 12.43 -8.18 -4.81
C ALA A 15 11.49 -7.01 -4.44
N TYR A 16 11.71 -6.36 -3.29
CA TYR A 16 10.96 -5.20 -2.87
C TYR A 16 11.17 -3.99 -3.81
N GLU A 17 12.39 -3.81 -4.32
CA GLU A 17 12.73 -2.73 -5.25
C GLU A 17 12.26 -3.00 -6.68
N GLU A 18 12.42 -4.23 -7.16
CA GLU A 18 12.17 -4.58 -8.58
C GLU A 18 10.71 -4.95 -8.88
N LEU A 19 9.98 -5.50 -7.90
CA LEU A 19 8.59 -5.91 -8.14
C LEU A 19 7.64 -4.71 -8.10
N GLU A 20 7.15 -4.33 -9.27
CA GLU A 20 6.11 -3.32 -9.41
C GLU A 20 4.72 -3.88 -9.00
N VAL A 21 4.48 -3.95 -7.69
CA VAL A 21 3.20 -4.35 -7.07
C VAL A 21 2.82 -3.42 -5.92
N GLY A 22 1.56 -3.42 -5.50
CA GLY A 22 1.10 -2.63 -4.36
C GLY A 22 1.61 -3.10 -2.99
N GLY A 23 2.08 -4.34 -2.87
CA GLY A 23 2.59 -4.93 -1.64
C GLY A 23 3.30 -6.26 -1.89
N LEU A 24 4.42 -6.45 -1.20
CA LEU A 24 5.23 -7.67 -1.16
C LEU A 24 5.10 -8.32 0.22
N ILE A 25 4.68 -9.57 0.26
CA ILE A 25 4.51 -10.34 1.49
C ILE A 25 5.67 -11.33 1.61
N ALA A 26 6.50 -11.17 2.65
CA ALA A 26 7.63 -12.05 2.91
C ALA A 26 7.21 -13.19 3.86
N GLY A 27 7.45 -14.43 3.45
CA GLY A 27 7.16 -15.61 4.27
C GLY A 27 5.70 -16.05 4.27
N ASP A 28 4.84 -15.47 3.43
CA ASP A 28 3.45 -15.88 3.24
C ASP A 28 2.99 -15.64 1.80
N VAL A 29 1.82 -16.17 1.44
CA VAL A 29 1.21 -16.05 0.11
C VAL A 29 0.69 -14.61 -0.12
N PRO A 30 0.59 -14.14 -1.39
CA PRO A 30 0.10 -12.78 -1.70
C PRO A 30 -1.38 -12.53 -1.32
N ALA A 31 -2.11 -13.59 -0.95
CA ALA A 31 -3.49 -13.50 -0.47
C ALA A 31 -3.59 -13.01 1.00
N PHE A 32 -2.47 -12.95 1.73
CA PHE A 32 -2.45 -12.38 3.07
C PHE A 32 -2.92 -10.92 3.05
N ARG A 33 -3.85 -10.60 3.95
CA ARG A 33 -4.39 -9.25 4.16
C ARG A 33 -4.80 -9.11 5.63
N ILE A 34 -4.54 -7.94 6.19
CA ILE A 34 -5.15 -7.48 7.44
C ILE A 34 -5.94 -6.21 7.14
N ASP A 35 -7.12 -6.04 7.73
CA ASP A 35 -8.13 -5.07 7.24
C ASP A 35 -7.69 -3.60 7.25
N HIS A 36 -6.76 -3.23 8.14
CA HIS A 36 -6.30 -1.85 8.28
C HIS A 36 -5.05 -1.53 7.45
N MET A 37 -4.40 -2.51 6.83
CA MET A 37 -3.21 -2.28 6.00
C MET A 37 -3.57 -1.58 4.68
N PRO A 38 -2.66 -0.83 4.06
CA PRO A 38 -2.88 -0.33 2.70
C PRO A 38 -3.04 -1.51 1.74
N TYR A 39 -4.14 -1.53 1.00
CA TYR A 39 -4.41 -2.59 0.03
C TYR A 39 -4.85 -2.00 -1.31
N GLY A 40 -4.18 -2.37 -2.39
CA GLY A 40 -4.54 -1.89 -3.73
C GLY A 40 -3.48 -2.27 -4.76
N GLY A 41 -3.88 -2.28 -6.03
CA GLY A 41 -3.01 -2.60 -7.15
C GLY A 41 -2.27 -1.39 -7.73
N ILE A 42 -1.39 -1.67 -8.67
CA ILE A 42 -0.86 -0.70 -9.64
C ILE A 42 -0.97 -1.33 -11.04
N LYS A 43 -0.68 -0.56 -12.11
CA LYS A 43 -0.88 -0.99 -13.50
C LYS A 43 -2.36 -1.34 -13.74
N ASP A 44 -2.64 -2.40 -14.51
CA ASP A 44 -4.00 -2.86 -14.77
C ASP A 44 -4.72 -3.42 -13.54
N SER A 45 -4.02 -3.56 -12.40
CA SER A 45 -4.60 -4.08 -11.16
C SER A 45 -5.30 -3.02 -10.30
N GLY A 46 -5.28 -1.74 -10.69
CA GLY A 46 -6.05 -0.68 -10.04
C GLY A 46 -5.27 0.60 -9.74
N LEU A 47 -5.98 1.57 -9.15
CA LEU A 47 -5.51 2.88 -8.70
C LEU A 47 -6.07 3.14 -7.30
N GLY A 48 -5.32 3.84 -6.45
CA GLY A 48 -5.73 4.12 -5.07
C GLY A 48 -5.34 3.03 -4.06
N ARG A 49 -5.75 3.20 -2.80
CA ARG A 49 -5.49 2.24 -1.71
C ARG A 49 -6.69 2.20 -0.77
N GLU A 50 -7.17 0.98 -0.51
CA GLU A 50 -8.11 0.68 0.56
C GLU A 50 -7.38 0.40 1.89
N GLY A 51 -8.17 0.03 2.90
CA GLY A 51 -7.78 -0.07 4.30
C GLY A 51 -8.34 1.13 5.07
N LEU A 52 -8.74 0.94 6.32
CA LEU A 52 -9.52 1.92 7.10
C LEU A 52 -9.04 3.37 6.96
N ARG A 53 -7.74 3.64 7.14
CA ARG A 53 -7.16 4.98 7.03
C ARG A 53 -7.20 5.52 5.59
N TYR A 54 -6.83 4.69 4.62
CA TYR A 54 -6.66 5.08 3.22
C TYR A 54 -8.01 5.30 2.53
N ALA A 55 -9.01 4.46 2.86
CA ALA A 55 -10.38 4.66 2.41
C ALA A 55 -10.99 5.96 2.96
N ILE A 56 -10.70 6.32 4.22
CA ILE A 56 -11.13 7.62 4.77
C ILE A 56 -10.47 8.77 3.98
N GLU A 57 -9.18 8.67 3.69
CA GLU A 57 -8.46 9.68 2.90
C GLU A 57 -9.04 9.82 1.48
N GLU A 58 -9.36 8.72 0.81
CA GLU A 58 -9.94 8.72 -0.54
C GLU A 58 -11.42 9.15 -0.57
N MET A 59 -12.14 8.98 0.55
CA MET A 59 -13.55 9.37 0.70
C MET A 59 -13.75 10.74 1.36
N THR A 60 -12.68 11.48 1.66
CA THR A 60 -12.77 12.80 2.30
C THR A 60 -12.00 13.87 1.54
N GLU A 61 -12.51 15.09 1.58
CA GLU A 61 -11.86 16.26 0.99
C GLU A 61 -11.38 17.20 2.09
N PRO A 62 -10.10 17.59 2.12
CA PRO A 62 -9.59 18.53 3.11
C PRO A 62 -10.21 19.92 2.87
N LYS A 63 -10.81 20.49 3.92
CA LYS A 63 -11.35 21.86 3.89
C LYS A 63 -10.37 22.84 4.52
N LEU A 64 -9.72 23.66 3.70
CA LEU A 64 -8.80 24.70 4.16
C LEU A 64 -9.57 25.95 4.65
N LEU A 65 -9.21 26.45 5.83
CA LEU A 65 -9.62 27.77 6.32
C LEU A 65 -8.37 28.65 6.43
N VAL A 66 -8.34 29.76 5.69
CA VAL A 66 -7.36 30.82 5.85
C VAL A 66 -8.07 32.02 6.48
N MET A 67 -7.57 32.47 7.63
CA MET A 67 -8.12 33.60 8.36
C MET A 67 -7.00 34.58 8.70
N ASN A 68 -7.08 35.80 8.15
CA ASN A 68 -6.22 36.91 8.56
C ASN A 68 -6.95 37.72 9.65
N LEU A 69 -6.33 37.85 10.82
CA LEU A 69 -6.90 38.53 12.00
C LEU A 69 -6.36 39.95 12.20
N ARG A 70 -5.78 40.56 11.16
CA ARG A 70 -5.27 41.94 11.17
C ARG A 70 -5.70 42.69 9.93
#